data_AF-A0A959QBE8-F1
#
_entry.id   AF-A0A959QBE8-F1
#
_cell.length_a   1.000
_cell.length_b   1.000
_cell.length_c   1.000
_cell.angle_alpha   90.00
_cell.angle_beta   90.00
_cell.angle_gamma   90.00
#
_symmetry.space_group_name_H-M   'P 1'
#
loop_
_entity.id
_entity.type
_entity.pdbx_description
1 polymer ?
#
loop_
_entity_poly.entity_id
_entity_poly.type
_entity_poly.pdbx_seq_one_letter_code
_entity_poly.pdbx_strand_id
1 'polypeptide(L)'
;LAKGVVKIGTHSDDGREVIKAVLHPMALFGELGIIGETHRREFAKVMNEEVHYCSLAVADFRALMQVNHELCIQVLSTLGQRLQKV
;
A
#
# COMPACT_ATOMS: atom_id res chain seq x y z
N LEU A 1 2.41 -3.04 7.51
CA LEU A 1 2.55 -2.11 8.66
C LEU A 1 2.58 -2.93 9.95
N ALA A 2 3.65 -2.87 10.73
CA ALA A 2 3.79 -3.65 11.96
C ALA A 2 3.35 -2.89 13.21
N LYS A 3 3.59 -1.58 13.27
CA LYS A 3 3.21 -0.68 14.37
C LYS A 3 2.88 0.71 13.85
N GLY A 4 1.99 1.42 14.55
CA GLY A 4 1.68 2.84 14.32
C GLY A 4 0.59 3.10 13.28
N VAL A 5 0.42 4.37 12.92
CA VAL A 5 -0.64 4.85 12.03
C VAL A 5 -0.05 5.68 10.89
N VAL A 6 -0.39 5.32 9.65
CA VAL A 6 0.06 6.00 8.42
C VAL A 6 -1.16 6.47 7.65
N LYS A 7 -1.20 7.75 7.26
CA LYS A 7 -2.18 8.24 6.31
C LYS A 7 -1.66 8.12 4.88
N ILE A 8 -2.55 7.72 3.97
CA ILE A 8 -2.36 7.81 2.52
C ILE A 8 -3.15 9.02 2.04
N GLY A 9 -2.51 9.90 1.28
CA GLY A 9 -3.16 11.10 0.75
C GLY A 9 -2.60 11.52 -0.60
N THR A 10 -3.27 12.50 -1.19
CA THR A 10 -2.83 13.21 -2.39
C THR A 10 -2.91 14.72 -2.14
N HIS A 11 -2.30 15.51 -3.01
CA HIS A 11 -2.56 16.94 -3.06
C HIS A 11 -3.63 17.21 -4.12
N SER A 12 -4.59 18.08 -3.82
CA SER A 12 -5.48 18.66 -4.83
C SER A 12 -4.74 19.74 -5.63
N ASP A 13 -5.34 20.19 -6.73
CA ASP A 13 -4.75 21.19 -7.63
C ASP A 13 -4.47 22.54 -6.93
N ASP A 14 -5.18 22.83 -5.84
CA ASP A 14 -5.01 24.00 -4.98
C ASP A 14 -4.05 23.77 -3.80
N GLY A 15 -3.37 22.62 -3.75
CA GLY A 15 -2.34 22.30 -2.76
C GLY A 15 -2.85 21.74 -1.43
N ARG A 16 -4.16 21.52 -1.25
CA ARG A 16 -4.69 20.91 -0.02
C ARG A 16 -4.38 19.42 0.03
N GLU A 17 -4.01 18.93 1.22
CA GLU A 17 -3.89 17.49 1.47
C GLU A 17 -5.29 16.85 1.53
N VAL A 18 -5.56 15.89 0.64
CA VAL A 18 -6.77 15.07 0.64
C VAL A 18 -6.41 13.68 1.14
N ILE A 19 -6.93 13.30 2.31
CA ILE A 19 -6.70 11.98 2.90
C ILE A 19 -7.56 10.95 2.17
N LYS A 20 -6.92 9.92 1.59
CA LYS A 20 -7.56 8.79 0.91
C LYS A 20 -7.80 7.62 1.85
N ALA A 21 -6.85 7.35 2.74
CA ALA A 21 -6.97 6.27 3.71
C ALA A 21 -6.16 6.54 4.97
N VAL A 22 -6.58 5.93 6.08
CA VAL A 22 -5.79 5.82 7.31
C VAL A 22 -5.50 4.34 7.54
N LEU A 23 -4.22 4.00 7.64
CA LEU A 23 -3.73 2.64 7.74
C LEU A 23 -3.31 2.32 9.17
N HIS A 24 -3.77 1.16 9.64
CA HIS A 24 -3.44 0.58 10.93
C HIS A 24 -2.53 -0.64 10.75
N PRO A 25 -1.92 -1.17 11.83
CA PRO A 25 -1.12 -2.40 11.75
C PRO A 25 -1.83 -3.52 11.01
N MET A 26 -1.04 -4.40 10.38
CA MET A 26 -1.45 -5.42 9.40
C MET A 26 -1.86 -4.90 8.02
N ALA A 27 -1.90 -3.58 7.78
CA ALA A 27 -2.14 -3.06 6.44
C ALA A 27 -0.93 -3.26 5.49
N LEU A 28 -1.20 -3.72 4.28
CA LEU A 28 -0.32 -3.62 3.11
C LEU A 28 -0.59 -2.30 2.38
N PHE A 29 0.46 -1.61 1.93
CA PHE A 29 0.34 -0.39 1.14
C PHE A 29 1.51 -0.24 0.16
N GLY A 30 1.29 0.52 -0.91
CA GLY A 30 2.25 0.67 -2.00
C GLY A 30 2.27 -0.52 -2.97
N GLU A 31 1.24 -1.37 -2.89
CA GLU A 31 1.04 -2.58 -3.67
C GLU A 31 0.80 -2.32 -5.17
N LEU A 32 0.42 -1.09 -5.54
CA LEU A 32 0.19 -0.73 -6.94
C LEU A 32 1.45 -0.91 -7.81
N GLY A 33 2.65 -0.87 -7.21
CA GLY A 33 3.88 -1.23 -7.91
C GLY A 33 3.89 -2.68 -8.44
N ILE A 34 3.15 -3.59 -7.81
CA ILE A 34 3.00 -4.99 -8.24
C ILE A 34 2.11 -5.11 -9.49
N ILE A 35 1.21 -4.16 -9.74
CA ILE A 35 0.40 -4.14 -10.97
C ILE A 35 0.97 -3.20 -12.04
N GLY A 36 2.18 -2.66 -11.83
CA GLY A 36 2.92 -1.89 -12.83
C GLY A 36 2.87 -0.37 -12.65
N GLU A 37 2.38 0.14 -11.52
CA GLU A 37 2.44 1.58 -11.25
C GLU A 37 3.91 2.04 -11.10
N THR A 38 4.35 2.87 -12.04
CA THR A 38 5.71 3.44 -12.06
C THR A 38 5.79 4.83 -11.44
N HIS A 39 4.66 5.55 -11.37
CA HIS A 39 4.59 6.90 -10.82
C HIS A 39 3.58 6.95 -9.67
N ARG A 40 4.06 7.30 -8.47
CA ARG A 40 3.20 7.45 -7.29
C ARG A 40 2.52 8.80 -7.31
N ARG A 41 1.19 8.82 -7.35
CA ARG A 41 0.38 10.04 -7.17
C ARG A 41 0.07 10.30 -5.69
N GLU A 42 0.10 9.25 -4.89
CA GLU A 42 -0.20 9.28 -3.47
C GLU A 42 1.08 9.32 -2.63
N PHE A 43 0.98 9.95 -1.46
CA PHE A 43 2.00 9.92 -0.43
C PHE A 43 1.54 9.07 0.76
N ALA A 44 2.51 8.52 1.50
CA ALA A 44 2.30 7.87 2.78
C ALA A 44 3.01 8.69 3.86
N LYS A 45 2.28 9.13 4.89
CA LYS A 45 2.82 9.99 5.96
C LYS A 45 2.45 9.45 7.33
N VAL A 46 3.43 9.39 8.23
CA VAL A 46 3.20 9.04 9.64
C VAL A 46 2.33 10.11 10.28
N MET A 47 1.33 9.71 11.07
CA MET A 47 0.41 10.67 11.71
C MET A 47 0.92 11.13 13.07
N ASN A 48 1.07 10.22 14.02
CA ASN A 48 1.25 10.60 15.44
C ASN A 48 2.47 9.93 16.07
N GLU A 49 2.59 8.61 15.90
CA GLU A 49 3.52 7.78 16.67
C GLU A 49 4.61 7.16 15.80
N GLU A 50 5.59 6.56 16.46
CA GLU A 50 6.58 5.68 15.85
C GLU A 50 5.89 4.59 15.01
N VAL A 51 6.31 4.47 13.75
CA VAL A 51 5.81 3.49 12.79
C VAL A 51 6.90 2.48 12.48
N HIS A 52 6.56 1.20 12.56
CA HIS A 52 7.43 0.11 12.12
C HIS A 52 6.82 -0.55 10.89
N TYR A 53 7.61 -0.75 9.84
CA TYR A 53 7.17 -1.43 8.62
C TYR A 53 8.31 -2.23 8.01
N CYS A 54 7.94 -3.24 7.22
CA CYS A 54 8.87 -3.97 6.38
C CYS A 54 8.67 -3.51 4.93
N SER A 55 9.75 -3.19 4.24
CA SER A 55 9.75 -2.85 2.81
C SER A 55 10.34 -3.98 2.00
N LEU A 56 9.67 -4.35 0.92
CA LEU A 56 10.19 -5.31 -0.06
C LEU A 56 10.24 -4.65 -1.44
N ALA A 57 11.30 -4.96 -2.20
CA ALA A 57 11.35 -4.57 -3.60
C ALA A 57 10.28 -5.32 -4.40
N VAL A 58 9.73 -4.67 -5.42
CA VAL A 58 8.69 -5.28 -6.27
C VAL A 58 9.21 -6.56 -6.94
N ALA A 59 10.47 -6.57 -7.38
CA ALA A 59 11.08 -7.75 -8.01
C ALA A 59 11.11 -8.94 -7.04
N ASP A 60 11.56 -8.73 -5.80
CA ASP A 60 11.62 -9.78 -4.78
C ASP A 60 10.23 -10.28 -4.41
N PHE A 61 9.26 -9.37 -4.24
CA PHE A 61 7.89 -9.75 -3.91
C PHE A 61 7.23 -10.54 -5.04
N ARG A 62 7.51 -10.20 -6.30
CA ARG A 62 7.06 -11.00 -7.45
C ARG A 62 7.68 -12.39 -7.46
N ALA A 63 8.98 -12.52 -7.15
CA ALA A 63 9.63 -13.82 -7.06
C ALA A 63 8.98 -14.68 -5.95
N LEU A 64 8.65 -14.09 -4.80
CA LEU A 64 7.92 -14.78 -3.73
C LEU A 64 6.52 -15.23 -4.17
N MET A 65 5.77 -14.38 -4.87
CA MET A 65 4.45 -14.74 -5.41
C MET A 65 4.51 -15.85 -6.46
N GLN A 66 5.59 -15.95 -7.23
CA GLN A 66 5.77 -17.01 -8.24
C GLN A 66 5.98 -18.39 -7.61
N VAL A 67 6.69 -18.45 -6.48
CA VAL A 67 6.99 -19.72 -5.79
C VAL A 67 5.96 -20.07 -4.71
N ASN A 68 5.15 -19.11 -4.27
CA ASN A 68 4.09 -19.30 -3.28
C ASN A 68 2.72 -18.91 -3.86
N HIS A 69 1.99 -19.92 -4.34
CA HIS A 69 0.69 -19.72 -4.98
C HIS A 69 -0.38 -19.16 -4.03
N GLU A 70 -0.36 -19.57 -2.76
CA GLU A 70 -1.30 -19.08 -1.75
C GLU A 70 -1.11 -17.57 -1.53
N LEU A 71 0.14 -17.11 -1.38
CA LEU A 71 0.47 -15.69 -1.31
C LEU A 71 -0.08 -14.93 -2.52
N CYS A 72 0.11 -15.47 -3.73
CA CYS A 72 -0.38 -14.85 -4.96
C CYS A 72 -1.92 -14.66 -4.94
N ILE A 73 -2.67 -15.70 -4.59
CA ILE A 73 -4.13 -15.64 -4.47
C ILE A 73 -4.56 -14.59 -3.44
N GLN A 74 -3.92 -14.56 -2.26
CA GLN A 74 -4.26 -13.61 -1.20
C GLN A 74 -4.01 -12.15 -1.61
N VAL A 75 -2.90 -11.90 -2.33
CA VAL A 75 -2.58 -10.58 -2.87
C VAL A 75 -3.62 -10.16 -3.91
N LEU A 76 -3.97 -11.05 -4.86
CA LEU A 76 -4.99 -10.77 -5.88
C LEU A 76 -6.36 -10.50 -5.25
N SER A 77 -6.76 -11.29 -4.26
CA SER A 77 -8.02 -11.09 -3.52
C SER A 77 -8.05 -9.72 -2.82
N THR A 78 -6.95 -9.36 -2.15
CA THR A 78 -6.80 -8.05 -1.46
C THR A 78 -6.90 -6.88 -2.45
N LEU A 79 -6.24 -6.98 -3.60
CA LEU A 79 -6.31 -5.98 -4.67
C LEU A 79 -7.74 -5.86 -5.22
N GLY A 80 -8.40 -7.00 -5.48
CA GLY A 80 -9.78 -7.05 -5.97
C GLY A 80 -10.78 -6.40 -5.00
N GLN A 81 -10.63 -6.65 -3.70
CA GLN A 81 -11.47 -6.02 -2.67
C GLN A 81 -11.31 -4.49 -2.63
N ARG A 82 -10.12 -3.96 -2.92
CA ARG A 82 -9.89 -2.52 -3.00
C ARG A 82 -10.56 -1.89 -4.21
N LEU A 83 -10.52 -2.56 -5.37
CA LEU A 83 -11.19 -2.10 -6.59
C LEU A 83 -12.72 -2.04 -6.44
N GLN A 84 -13.32 -2.97 -5.69
CA GLN A 84 -14.77 -2.96 -5.43
C GLN A 84 -15.23 -1.84 -4.50
N LYS A 85 -14.30 -1.21 -3.76
CA LYS A 85 -14.60 -0.09 -2.86
C LYS A 85 -14.46 1.28 -3.53
N VAL A 86 -14.18 1.32 -4.83
CA VAL A 86 -14.08 2.54 -5.65
C VAL A 86 -15.44 2.88 -6.26
#